data_AF-K0UCV7-F1
#
_entry.id   AF-K0UCV7-F1
#
_cell.length_a   1.000
_cell.length_b   1.000
_cell.length_c   1.000
_cell.angle_alpha   90.00
_cell.angle_beta   90.00
_cell.angle_gamma   90.00
#
_symmetry.space_group_name_H-M   'P 1'
#
loop_
_entity.id
_entity.type
_entity.pdbx_description
1 polymer ?
#
loop_
_entity_poly.entity_id
_entity_poly.type
_entity_poly.pdbx_seq_one_letter_code
_entity_poly.pdbx_strand_id
1 'polypeptide(L)'
;RYMAGGQRVPVDTLASMIGAAAGQTLIVYPVPDVALRSAGRLLDVVGPFLPFETPINSAAMQYYTQMPESDDEPSRHDLGITQRDPAETIADTVEGLRQVGRL
;
A
#
# COMPACT_ATOMS: atom_id res chain seq x y z
N ARG A 1 11.51 14.93 15.51
CA ARG A 1 10.13 14.53 15.13
C ARG A 1 10.16 13.02 15.03
N TYR A 2 9.22 12.32 15.64
CA TYR A 2 9.15 10.85 15.58
C TYR A 2 8.10 10.47 14.54
N MET A 3 8.46 9.59 13.60
CA MET A 3 7.51 9.05 12.64
C MET A 3 6.74 7.88 13.27
N ALA A 4 5.53 7.69 12.78
CA ALA A 4 4.69 6.53 13.04
C ALA A 4 4.46 5.76 11.74
N GLY A 5 5.52 5.61 10.94
CA GLY A 5 5.48 4.97 9.62
C GLY A 5 5.57 3.45 9.69
N GLY A 6 6.24 2.93 10.71
CA GLY A 6 6.54 1.50 10.85
C GLY A 6 7.59 1.02 9.85
N GLN A 7 7.70 -0.28 9.69
CA GLN A 7 8.68 -0.84 8.77
C GLN A 7 8.30 -0.52 7.30
N ARG A 8 9.26 -0.01 6.54
CA ARG A 8 9.10 0.16 5.08
C ARG A 8 9.00 -1.21 4.40
N VAL A 9 7.87 -1.49 3.77
CA VAL A 9 7.62 -2.75 3.04
C VAL A 9 7.53 -2.50 1.53
N PRO A 10 8.42 -3.05 0.70
CA PRO A 10 8.32 -3.03 -0.76
C PRO A 10 6.99 -3.63 -1.28
N VAL A 11 6.51 -3.18 -2.43
CA VAL A 11 5.17 -3.55 -2.95
C VAL A 11 5.05 -5.04 -3.25
N ASP A 12 6.10 -5.66 -3.79
CA ASP A 12 6.18 -7.10 -4.04
C ASP A 12 6.11 -7.92 -2.75
N THR A 13 6.80 -7.45 -1.72
CA THR A 13 6.78 -8.04 -0.38
C THR A 13 5.39 -7.87 0.26
N LEU A 14 4.77 -6.69 0.12
CA LEU A 14 3.41 -6.43 0.59
C LEU A 14 2.38 -7.36 -0.09
N ALA A 15 2.47 -7.51 -1.41
CA ALA A 15 1.60 -8.43 -2.15
C ALA A 15 1.80 -9.88 -1.71
N SER A 16 3.04 -10.29 -1.42
CA SER A 16 3.34 -11.62 -0.89
C SER A 16 2.73 -11.83 0.50
N MET A 17 2.83 -10.82 1.40
CA MET A 17 2.21 -10.87 2.73
C MET A 17 0.68 -10.98 2.65
N ILE A 18 0.03 -10.19 1.80
CA ILE A 18 -1.43 -10.25 1.59
C ILE A 18 -1.83 -11.62 1.01
N GLY A 19 -1.11 -12.11 0.01
CA GLY A 19 -1.37 -13.41 -0.60
C GLY A 19 -1.25 -14.55 0.41
N ALA A 20 -0.17 -14.55 1.20
CA ALA A 20 0.03 -15.54 2.26
C ALA A 20 -1.10 -15.51 3.30
N ALA A 21 -1.50 -14.31 3.76
CA ALA A 21 -2.59 -14.13 4.71
C ALA A 21 -3.96 -14.60 4.15
N ALA A 22 -4.24 -14.31 2.88
CA ALA A 22 -5.50 -14.66 2.22
C ALA A 22 -5.53 -16.09 1.64
N GLY A 23 -4.43 -16.84 1.70
CA GLY A 23 -4.32 -18.13 1.02
C GLY A 23 -4.40 -18.03 -0.50
N GLN A 24 -3.98 -16.89 -1.07
CA GLN A 24 -4.04 -16.59 -2.51
C GLN A 24 -2.66 -16.27 -3.07
N THR A 25 -2.44 -16.56 -4.35
CA THR A 25 -1.23 -16.10 -5.04
C THR A 25 -1.52 -14.76 -5.71
N LEU A 26 -0.83 -13.70 -5.28
CA LEU A 26 -0.89 -12.38 -5.91
C LEU A 26 0.31 -12.19 -6.84
N ILE A 27 0.04 -11.88 -8.11
CA ILE A 27 1.08 -11.63 -9.11
C ILE A 27 1.35 -10.13 -9.17
N VAL A 28 2.63 -9.75 -9.04
CA VAL A 28 3.07 -8.35 -9.17
C VAL A 28 3.71 -8.16 -10.54
N TYR A 29 3.15 -7.23 -11.31
CA TYR A 29 3.68 -6.86 -12.62
C TYR A 29 4.45 -5.54 -12.53
N PRO A 30 5.69 -5.47 -13.05
CA PRO A 30 6.47 -4.24 -13.02
C PRO A 30 5.89 -3.24 -14.02
N VAL A 31 5.20 -2.21 -13.51
CA VAL A 31 4.71 -1.09 -14.31
C VAL A 31 5.65 0.10 -14.12
N PRO A 32 6.16 0.72 -15.20
CA PRO A 32 6.97 1.93 -15.08
C PRO A 32 6.18 3.07 -14.41
N ASP A 33 6.81 3.80 -13.49
CA ASP A 33 6.16 4.90 -12.78
C ASP A 33 5.59 5.99 -13.70
N VAL A 34 6.26 6.26 -14.82
CA VAL A 34 5.79 7.22 -15.81
C VAL A 34 4.46 6.76 -16.42
N ALA A 35 4.28 5.46 -16.63
CA ALA A 35 3.04 4.90 -17.15
C ALA A 35 1.91 5.07 -16.12
N LEU A 36 2.16 4.76 -14.83
CA LEU A 36 1.19 4.98 -13.76
C LEU A 36 0.78 6.44 -13.64
N ARG A 37 1.73 7.38 -13.62
CA ARG A 37 1.44 8.82 -13.55
C ARG A 37 0.67 9.31 -14.77
N SER A 38 0.99 8.80 -15.96
CA SER A 38 0.27 9.14 -17.19
C SER A 38 -1.16 8.62 -17.17
N ALA A 39 -1.38 7.40 -16.68
CA ALA A 39 -2.72 6.84 -16.49
C ALA A 39 -3.55 7.67 -15.50
N GLY A 40 -2.95 8.12 -14.39
CA GLY A 40 -3.59 9.00 -13.43
C GLY A 40 -4.07 10.31 -14.07
N ARG A 41 -3.24 10.98 -14.86
CA ARG A 41 -3.63 12.22 -15.58
C ARG A 41 -4.73 11.99 -16.61
N LEU A 42 -4.71 10.85 -17.30
CA LEU A 42 -5.78 10.51 -18.23
C LEU A 42 -7.10 10.32 -17.49
N LEU A 43 -7.09 9.57 -16.38
CA LEU A 43 -8.27 9.29 -15.58
C LEU A 43 -8.81 10.52 -14.84
N ASP A 44 -8.01 11.54 -14.56
CA ASP A 44 -8.54 12.84 -14.09
C ASP A 44 -9.49 13.47 -15.12
N VAL A 45 -9.26 13.26 -16.41
CA VAL A 45 -10.06 13.84 -17.49
C VAL A 45 -11.27 12.97 -17.83
N VAL A 46 -11.06 11.64 -17.94
CA VAL A 46 -12.13 10.72 -18.38
C VAL A 46 -12.95 10.15 -17.21
N GLY A 47 -12.42 10.19 -15.99
CA GLY A 47 -13.03 9.62 -14.78
C GLY A 47 -14.48 10.06 -14.54
N PRO A 48 -14.85 11.35 -14.71
CA PRO A 48 -16.24 11.79 -14.57
C PRO A 48 -17.24 11.15 -15.54
N PHE A 49 -16.76 10.50 -16.61
CA PHE A 49 -17.58 9.81 -17.60
C PHE A 49 -17.59 8.29 -17.42
N LEU A 50 -16.83 7.75 -16.46
CA LEU A 50 -16.82 6.32 -16.18
C LEU A 50 -18.00 5.95 -15.26
N PRO A 51 -18.64 4.79 -15.48
CA PRO A 51 -19.75 4.34 -14.64
C PRO A 51 -19.29 3.76 -13.28
N PHE A 52 -18.01 3.89 -12.93
CA PHE A 52 -17.42 3.38 -11.70
C PHE A 52 -16.33 4.34 -11.20
N GLU A 53 -16.07 4.31 -9.90
CA GLU A 53 -14.96 5.04 -9.29
C GLU A 53 -13.67 4.24 -9.41
N THR A 54 -12.57 4.95 -9.64
CA THR A 54 -11.23 4.37 -9.74
C THR A 54 -10.31 5.06 -8.73
N PRO A 55 -9.51 4.30 -7.96
CA PRO A 55 -8.50 4.87 -7.06
C PRO A 55 -7.30 5.47 -7.83
N ILE A 56 -7.24 5.27 -9.14
CA ILE A 56 -6.17 5.78 -10.01
C ILE A 56 -6.56 7.17 -10.50
N ASN A 57 -5.82 8.17 -10.03
CA ASN A 57 -5.88 9.58 -10.43
C ASN A 57 -4.46 10.18 -10.36
N SER A 58 -4.26 11.39 -10.88
CA SER A 58 -2.90 11.98 -10.95
C SER A 58 -2.26 12.16 -9.58
N ALA A 59 -3.03 12.57 -8.57
CA ALA A 59 -2.53 12.79 -7.21
C ALA A 59 -2.11 11.46 -6.55
N ALA A 60 -2.95 10.43 -6.65
CA ALA A 60 -2.68 9.10 -6.12
C ALA A 60 -1.44 8.48 -6.75
N MET A 61 -1.26 8.60 -8.07
CA MET A 61 -0.11 8.03 -8.77
C MET A 61 1.18 8.81 -8.53
N GLN A 62 1.10 10.13 -8.34
CA GLN A 62 2.25 10.91 -7.86
C GLN A 62 2.68 10.45 -6.48
N TYR A 63 1.74 10.37 -5.53
CA TYR A 63 2.04 9.89 -4.18
C TYR A 63 2.63 8.48 -4.21
N TYR A 64 1.98 7.53 -4.89
CA TYR A 64 2.43 6.14 -4.96
C TYR A 64 3.85 5.99 -5.54
N THR A 65 4.19 6.75 -6.59
CA THR A 65 5.49 6.62 -7.28
C THR A 65 6.59 7.50 -6.70
N GLN A 66 6.27 8.47 -5.86
CA GLN A 66 7.24 9.45 -5.36
C GLN A 66 7.22 9.61 -3.84
N MET A 67 6.49 8.75 -3.11
CA MET A 67 6.48 8.77 -1.66
C MET A 67 7.90 8.51 -1.13
N PRO A 68 8.46 9.44 -0.34
CA PRO A 68 9.76 9.22 0.29
C PRO A 68 9.65 8.10 1.33
N GLU A 69 10.77 7.46 1.61
CA GLU A 69 10.84 6.47 2.68
C GLU A 69 10.59 7.13 4.05
N SER A 70 9.75 6.50 4.85
CA SER A 70 9.58 6.87 6.26
C SER A 70 10.77 6.36 7.06
N ASP A 71 11.40 7.25 7.83
CA ASP A 71 12.45 6.89 8.78
C ASP A 71 11.88 6.80 10.19
N ASP A 72 11.80 5.57 10.70
CA ASP A 72 11.32 5.24 12.05
C ASP A 72 12.46 4.92 13.03
N GLU A 73 13.72 5.04 12.61
CA GLU A 73 14.90 4.81 13.47
C GLU A 73 14.92 5.67 14.75
N PRO A 74 14.58 6.97 14.72
CA PRO A 74 14.55 7.78 15.94
C PRO A 74 13.56 7.24 16.99
N SER A 75 12.41 6.70 16.57
CA SER A 75 11.42 6.13 17.49
C SER A 75 11.97 4.88 18.19
N ARG A 76 12.76 4.07 17.48
CA ARG A 76 13.40 2.88 18.04
C ARG A 76 14.56 3.24 18.96
N HIS A 77 15.43 4.16 18.54
CA HIS A 77 16.64 4.54 19.29
C HIS A 77 16.31 5.36 20.54
N ASP A 78 15.49 6.40 20.41
CA ASP A 78 15.29 7.37 21.50
C ASP A 78 14.19 6.93 22.47
N LEU A 79 13.19 6.17 22.00
CA LEU A 79 12.00 5.79 22.77
C LEU A 79 11.91 4.29 23.05
N GLY A 80 12.78 3.46 22.46
CA GLY A 80 12.70 2.00 22.58
C GLY A 80 11.45 1.40 21.93
N ILE A 81 10.74 2.14 21.07
CA ILE A 81 9.51 1.70 20.43
C ILE A 81 9.87 0.86 19.21
N THR A 82 9.43 -0.40 19.22
CA THR A 82 9.51 -1.28 18.05
C THR A 82 8.10 -1.50 17.52
N GLN A 83 7.87 -1.21 16.25
CA GLN A 83 6.58 -1.44 15.61
C GLN A 83 6.35 -2.94 15.40
N ARG A 84 5.08 -3.35 15.44
CA ARG A 84 4.65 -4.72 15.16
C ARG A 84 5.06 -5.13 13.75
N ASP A 85 5.31 -6.42 13.55
CA ASP A 85 5.53 -6.99 12.22
C ASP A 85 4.33 -6.67 11.30
N PRO A 86 4.56 -6.04 10.13
CA PRO A 86 3.51 -5.78 9.15
C PRO A 86 2.77 -7.05 8.70
N ALA A 87 3.44 -8.20 8.61
CA ALA A 87 2.82 -9.45 8.18
C ALA A 87 1.73 -9.91 9.17
N GLU A 88 1.98 -9.77 10.47
CA GLU A 88 1.02 -10.10 11.52
C GLU A 88 -0.21 -9.18 11.45
N THR A 89 0.02 -7.89 11.22
CA THR A 89 -1.06 -6.89 11.08
C THR A 89 -1.93 -7.16 9.85
N ILE A 90 -1.32 -7.56 8.73
CA ILE A 90 -2.03 -7.94 7.51
C ILE A 90 -2.84 -9.22 7.74
N ALA A 91 -2.27 -10.23 8.40
CA ALA A 91 -2.95 -11.48 8.71
C ALA A 91 -4.20 -11.25 9.57
N ASP A 92 -4.09 -10.45 10.64
CA ASP A 92 -5.22 -10.08 11.49
C ASP A 92 -6.30 -9.30 10.72
N THR A 93 -5.88 -8.43 9.79
CA THR A 93 -6.83 -7.65 8.96
C THR A 93 -7.62 -8.57 8.03
N VAL A 94 -6.95 -9.51 7.38
CA VAL A 94 -7.59 -10.52 6.51
C VAL A 94 -8.55 -11.39 7.32
N GLU A 95 -8.12 -11.87 8.49
CA GLU A 95 -8.97 -12.66 9.38
C GLU A 95 -10.20 -11.87 9.84
N GLY A 96 -10.03 -10.61 10.22
CA GLY A 96 -11.14 -9.74 10.59
C GLY A 96 -12.13 -9.52 9.45
N LEU A 97 -11.64 -9.31 8.22
CA LEU A 97 -12.49 -9.18 7.02
C LEU A 97 -13.27 -10.47 6.73
N ARG A 98 -12.64 -11.63 6.91
CA ARG A 98 -13.28 -12.95 6.77
C ARG A 98 -14.38 -13.15 7.80
N GLN A 99 -14.16 -12.77 9.05
CA GLN A 99 -15.15 -12.90 10.14
C GLN A 99 -16.42 -12.07 9.87
N VAL A 100 -16.29 -10.91 9.22
CA VAL A 100 -17.44 -10.06 8.86
C VAL A 100 -17.99 -10.36 7.46
N GLY A 101 -17.55 -11.42 6.81
CA GLY A 101 -18.05 -11.86 5.49
C GLY A 101 -17.69 -10.91 4.33
N ARG A 102 -16.57 -10.19 4.43
CA ARG A 102 -16.06 -9.29 3.38
C ARG A 102 -14.89 -9.88 2.57
N LEU A 103 -14.48 -11.10 2.92
CA LEU A 103 -13.59 -12.01 2.18
C LEU A 103 -14.21 -13.41 2.28
#